data_AF-A0A9E5F5K9-F1
#
_entry.id   AF-A0A9E5F5K9-F1
#
_cell.length_a   1.000
_cell.length_b   1.000
_cell.length_c   1.000
_cell.angle_alpha   90.00
_cell.angle_beta   90.00
_cell.angle_gamma   90.00
#
_symmetry.space_group_name_H-M   'P 1'
#
loop_
_entity.id
_entity.type
_entity.pdbx_description
1 polymer ?
#
loop_
_entity_poly.entity_id
_entity_poly.type
_entity_poly.pdbx_seq_one_letter_code
_entity_poly.pdbx_strand_id
1 'polypeptide(L)'
;LSHYMPVVPGQRTYLRLANQLEAERLMNLASRKEITGFYGGHYHSYCQEQIAGVDYVVAGGGGGRRMEPVEGYFFIQVKVSKTGVQYELKMVP
;
A
#
# COMPACT_ATOMS: atom_id res chain seq x y z
N LEU A 1 -5.42 -8.26 2.70
CA LEU A 1 -3.99 -8.23 2.31
C LEU A 1 -3.87 -8.83 0.91
N SER A 2 -3.10 -8.23 0.00
CA SER A 2 -2.88 -8.72 -1.37
C SER A 2 -1.40 -8.65 -1.75
N HIS A 3 -0.93 -9.58 -2.59
CA HIS A 3 0.39 -9.45 -3.19
C HIS A 3 0.37 -8.44 -4.34
N TYR A 4 -0.58 -8.60 -5.26
CA TYR A 4 -0.70 -7.75 -6.44
C TYR A 4 -1.63 -6.58 -6.15
N MET A 5 -1.14 -5.37 -6.40
CA MET A 5 -1.83 -4.16 -6.01
C MET A 5 -2.62 -3.55 -7.16
N PRO A 6 -3.85 -3.10 -6.87
CA PRO A 6 -4.71 -2.60 -7.92
C PRO A 6 -4.26 -1.22 -8.47
N VAL A 7 -3.59 -0.35 -7.68
CA VAL A 7 -3.10 0.97 -8.15
C VAL A 7 -1.99 1.52 -7.25
N VAL A 8 -1.11 2.38 -7.77
CA VAL A 8 -0.29 3.30 -6.95
C VAL A 8 -0.44 4.70 -7.55
N PRO A 9 -1.36 5.53 -7.04
CA PRO A 9 -1.69 6.80 -7.68
C PRO A 9 -0.49 7.74 -7.76
N GLY A 10 -0.37 8.47 -8.87
CA GLY A 10 0.68 9.48 -9.05
C GLY A 10 2.11 8.96 -9.17
N GLN A 11 2.34 7.65 -9.05
CA GLN A 11 3.69 7.08 -9.07
C GLN A 11 4.03 6.48 -10.43
N ARG A 12 5.16 6.91 -11.01
CA ARG A 12 5.76 6.24 -12.17
C ARG A 12 6.53 5.03 -11.68
N THR A 13 6.20 3.86 -12.21
CA THR A 13 6.89 2.62 -11.89
C THR A 13 7.13 1.80 -13.16
N TYR A 14 8.20 1.02 -13.16
CA TYR A 14 8.48 0.03 -14.20
C TYR A 14 7.59 -1.22 -14.04
N LEU A 15 6.90 -1.35 -12.90
CA LEU A 15 6.02 -2.47 -12.61
C LEU A 15 4.70 -2.32 -13.34
N ARG A 16 4.14 -3.45 -13.78
CA ARG A 16 2.79 -3.47 -14.32
C ARG A 16 1.81 -3.32 -13.16
N LEU A 17 1.18 -2.17 -13.04
CA LEU A 17 0.09 -1.95 -12.10
C LEU A 17 -1.22 -2.49 -12.65
N ALA A 18 -2.21 -2.72 -11.78
CA ALA A 18 -3.55 -3.02 -12.27
C ALA A 18 -4.22 -1.77 -12.84
N ASN A 19 -5.36 -1.99 -13.49
CA ASN A 19 -6.14 -0.93 -14.11
C ASN A 19 -6.74 -0.01 -13.04
N GLN A 20 -6.56 1.31 -13.21
CA GLN A 20 -7.07 2.35 -12.32
C GLN A 20 -8.57 2.20 -12.00
N LEU A 21 -9.40 1.96 -13.02
CA LEU A 21 -10.85 1.83 -12.85
C LEU A 21 -11.22 0.61 -12.00
N GLU A 22 -10.57 -0.53 -12.24
CA GLU A 22 -10.81 -1.74 -11.45
C GLU A 22 -10.31 -1.58 -10.01
N ALA A 23 -9.24 -0.81 -9.82
CA ALA A 23 -8.74 -0.46 -8.50
C ALA A 23 -9.74 0.38 -7.71
N GLU A 24 -10.24 1.44 -8.32
CA GLU A 24 -11.25 2.29 -7.72
C GLU A 24 -12.52 1.50 -7.41
N ARG A 25 -12.96 0.59 -8.30
CA ARG A 25 -14.10 -0.31 -8.04
C ARG A 25 -13.86 -1.21 -6.83
N LEU A 26 -12.69 -1.82 -6.71
CA LEU A 26 -12.33 -2.65 -5.57
C LEU A 26 -12.30 -1.84 -4.26
N MET A 27 -11.72 -0.64 -4.28
CA MET A 27 -11.65 0.22 -3.09
C MET A 27 -13.03 0.74 -2.68
N ASN A 28 -13.90 1.07 -3.65
CA ASN A 28 -15.30 1.41 -3.39
C ASN A 28 -16.05 0.23 -2.77
N LEU A 29 -15.82 -1.01 -3.23
CA LEU A 29 -16.40 -2.20 -2.62
C LEU A 29 -15.91 -2.39 -1.18
N ALA A 30 -14.60 -2.23 -0.95
CA ALA A 30 -14.01 -2.32 0.38
C ALA A 30 -14.62 -1.31 1.36
N SER A 31 -14.77 -0.06 0.91
CA SER A 31 -15.43 1.02 1.66
C SER A 31 -16.86 0.67 2.08
N ARG A 32 -17.68 0.19 1.13
CA ARG A 32 -19.07 -0.27 1.40
C ARG A 32 -19.16 -1.48 2.32
N LYS A 33 -18.06 -2.21 2.51
CA LYS A 33 -17.94 -3.36 3.41
C LYS A 33 -17.25 -2.98 4.72
N GLU A 34 -17.13 -1.69 5.01
CA GLU A 34 -16.54 -1.16 6.25
C GLU A 34 -15.09 -1.62 6.48
N ILE A 35 -14.38 -1.94 5.38
CA ILE A 35 -12.96 -2.25 5.45
C ILE A 35 -12.21 -0.93 5.63
N THR A 36 -11.44 -0.83 6.71
CA THR A 36 -10.70 0.38 7.06
C THR A 36 -9.32 0.46 6.42
N GLY A 37 -8.74 -0.67 6.03
CA GLY A 37 -7.41 -0.71 5.43
C GLY A 37 -7.22 -1.82 4.41
N PHE A 38 -6.52 -1.51 3.33
CA PHE A 38 -6.07 -2.43 2.29
C PHE A 38 -4.54 -2.41 2.20
N TYR A 39 -3.96 -3.57 2.50
CA TYR A 39 -2.51 -3.76 2.55
C TYR A 39 -2.03 -4.57 1.35
N GLY A 40 -0.95 -4.13 0.71
CA GLY A 40 -0.24 -5.06 -0.14
C GLY A 40 1.16 -4.70 -0.56
N GLY A 41 1.71 -5.54 -1.43
CA GLY A 41 3.12 -5.54 -1.79
C GLY A 41 3.36 -5.18 -3.24
N HIS A 42 4.32 -5.86 -3.86
CA HIS A 42 4.73 -5.72 -5.27
C HIS A 42 5.37 -4.37 -5.65
N TYR A 43 4.84 -3.25 -5.18
CA TYR A 43 5.48 -1.93 -5.31
C TYR A 43 6.74 -1.92 -4.45
N HIS A 44 7.93 -1.99 -5.05
CA HIS A 44 9.22 -2.08 -4.36
C HIS A 44 9.64 -0.79 -3.63
N SER A 45 8.67 -0.15 -2.99
CA SER A 45 8.76 1.11 -2.27
C SER A 45 7.58 1.16 -1.30
N TYR A 46 7.40 2.31 -0.68
CA TYR A 46 6.32 2.58 0.25
C TYR A 46 5.38 3.66 -0.31
N CYS A 47 4.09 3.41 -0.18
CA CYS A 47 3.04 4.39 -0.45
C CYS A 47 1.94 4.24 0.61
N GLN A 48 1.45 5.37 1.11
CA GLN A 48 0.29 5.44 1.97
C GLN A 48 -0.62 6.55 1.48
N GLU A 49 -1.84 6.19 1.12
CA GLU A 49 -2.87 7.12 0.67
C GLU A 49 -4.23 6.68 1.21
N GLN A 50 -5.27 7.51 0.98
CA GLN A 50 -6.65 7.13 1.23
C GLN A 50 -7.40 7.04 -0.10
N ILE A 51 -8.01 5.89 -0.39
CA ILE A 51 -8.79 5.67 -1.60
C ILE A 51 -10.21 5.28 -1.21
N ALA A 52 -11.20 6.09 -1.62
CA ALA A 52 -12.61 5.90 -1.27
C ALA A 52 -12.87 5.73 0.25
N GLY A 53 -12.08 6.41 1.09
CA GLY A 53 -12.18 6.35 2.56
C GLY A 53 -11.50 5.14 3.20
N VAL A 54 -10.79 4.31 2.43
CA VAL A 54 -10.03 3.15 2.93
C VAL A 54 -8.54 3.49 2.93
N ASP A 55 -7.85 3.20 4.03
CA ASP A 55 -6.41 3.35 4.11
C ASP A 55 -5.74 2.38 3.13
N TYR A 56 -5.00 2.93 2.19
CA TYR A 56 -4.33 2.18 1.14
C TYR A 56 -2.83 2.20 1.42
N VAL A 57 -2.31 1.08 1.93
CA VAL A 57 -0.91 0.98 2.38
C VAL A 57 -0.19 -0.07 1.54
N VAL A 58 0.80 0.40 0.79
CA VAL A 58 1.61 -0.44 -0.08
C VAL A 58 3.04 -0.44 0.42
N ALA A 59 3.56 -1.63 0.68
CA ALA A 59 4.93 -1.84 1.10
C ALA A 59 5.45 -3.14 0.47
N GLY A 60 6.45 -3.01 -0.40
CA GLY A 60 7.06 -4.15 -1.07
C GLY A 60 8.54 -3.92 -1.34
N GLY A 61 9.21 -4.95 -1.88
CA GLY A 61 10.63 -4.87 -2.22
C GLY A 61 11.59 -5.38 -1.15
N GLY A 62 11.12 -6.21 -0.21
CA GLY A 62 11.93 -6.80 0.88
C GLY A 62 13.19 -7.59 0.46
N GLY A 63 13.43 -7.80 -0.83
CA GLY A 63 14.68 -8.38 -1.36
C GLY A 63 15.02 -7.99 -2.80
N GLY A 64 14.28 -7.05 -3.41
CA GLY A 64 14.42 -6.68 -4.82
C GLY A 64 14.97 -5.27 -5.03
N ARG A 65 15.04 -4.83 -6.29
CA ARG A 65 15.37 -3.45 -6.65
C ARG A 65 14.38 -2.48 -6.01
N ARG A 66 14.86 -1.52 -5.23
CA ARG A 66 14.02 -0.51 -4.56
C ARG A 66 13.78 0.69 -5.45
N MET A 67 12.71 1.42 -5.15
CA MET A 67 12.38 2.70 -5.76
C MET A 67 12.21 3.75 -4.66
N GLU A 68 12.42 5.00 -5.04
CA GLU A 68 12.08 6.15 -4.19
C GLU A 68 10.65 6.01 -3.60
N PRO A 69 10.40 6.47 -2.36
CA PRO A 69 11.36 7.15 -1.48
C PRO A 69 12.21 6.22 -0.59
N VAL A 70 12.26 4.90 -0.85
CA VAL A 70 12.93 3.97 0.07
C VAL A 70 14.25 3.44 -0.49
N GLU A 71 15.35 3.76 0.18
CA GLU A 71 16.71 3.39 -0.26
C GLU A 71 17.22 2.07 0.35
N GLY A 72 16.70 1.69 1.53
CA GLY A 72 17.17 0.54 2.32
C GLY A 72 16.14 -0.59 2.47
N TYR A 73 16.52 -1.68 3.13
CA TYR A 73 15.55 -2.68 3.57
C TYR A 73 14.58 -2.03 4.56
N PHE A 74 13.31 -2.40 4.48
CA PHE A 74 12.28 -1.80 5.32
C PHE A 74 11.10 -2.74 5.54
N PHE A 75 10.28 -2.40 6.52
CA PHE A 75 8.94 -2.94 6.70
C PHE A 75 8.01 -1.85 7.22
N ILE A 76 6.70 -2.07 7.12
CA ILE A 76 5.69 -1.21 7.75
C ILE A 76 5.19 -1.90 9.01
N GLN A 77 5.35 -1.23 10.14
CA GLN A 77 4.73 -1.64 11.38
C GLN A 77 3.32 -1.06 11.46
N VAL A 78 2.32 -1.94 11.52
CA VAL A 78 0.91 -1.57 11.69
C VAL A 78 0.51 -1.79 13.13
N LYS A 79 0.06 -0.73 13.81
CA LYS A 79 -0.47 -0.80 15.18
C LYS A 79 -1.98 -0.55 15.14
N VAL A 80 -2.76 -1.52 15.58
CA VAL A 80 -4.22 -1.42 15.65
C VAL A 80 -4.63 -1.21 17.10
N SER A 81 -5.50 -0.22 17.34
CA SER A 81 -5.97 0.16 18.66
C SER A 81 -7.45 0.52 18.63
N LYS A 82 -8.06 0.72 19.81
CA LYS A 82 -9.46 1.19 19.91
C LYS A 82 -9.69 2.56 19.27
N THR A 83 -8.64 3.39 19.19
CA THR A 83 -8.71 4.75 18.65
C THR A 83 -8.37 4.82 17.16
N GLY A 84 -7.97 3.72 16.53
CA GLY A 84 -7.65 3.67 15.11
C GLY A 84 -6.40 2.84 14.79
N VAL A 85 -5.92 2.99 13.56
CA VAL A 85 -4.74 2.30 13.02
C VAL A 85 -3.61 3.31 12.79
N GLN A 86 -2.39 2.92 13.16
CA GLN A 86 -1.18 3.71 12.93
C GLN A 86 -0.19 2.92 12.08
N TYR A 87 0.49 3.62 11.18
CA TYR A 87 1.46 3.06 10.25
C TYR A 87 2.82 3.70 10.48
N GLU A 88 3.87 2.88 10.57
CA GLU A 88 5.22 3.36 10.78
C GLU A 88 6.19 2.63 9.84
N LEU A 89 6.88 3.39 8.99
CA LEU A 89 7.97 2.88 8.15
C LEU A 89 9.20 2.63 9.03
N LYS A 90 9.69 1.39 9.02
CA LYS A 90 10.88 0.96 9.76
C LYS A 90 11.98 0.55 8.80
N MET A 91 13.09 1.27 8.85
CA MET A 91 14.30 0.87 8.13
C MET A 91 15.00 -0.27 8.87
N VAL A 92 15.50 -1.23 8.11
CA VAL A 92 16.31 -2.36 8.59
C VAL A 92 17.77 -2.06 8.23
N PRO A 93 18.70 -2.15 9.20
CA PRO A 93 20.13 -1.97 8.97
C PRO A 93 20.71 -2.92 7.91
#